data_AF-A0A948CJB2-F1
#
_entry.id   AF-A0A948CJB2-F1
#
_cell.length_a   1.000
_cell.length_b   1.000
_cell.length_c   1.000
_cell.angle_alpha   90.00
_cell.angle_beta   90.00
_cell.angle_gamma   90.00
#
_symmetry.space_group_name_H-M   'P 1'
#
loop_
_entity.id
_entity.type
_entity.pdbx_description
1 polymer ?
#
loop_
_entity_poly.entity_id
_entity_poly.type
_entity_poly.pdbx_seq_one_letter_code
_entity_poly.pdbx_strand_id
1 'polypeptide(L)'
;MFEAGEYGQATGALTKAAGLVTDAKADFIGLSNKLSGEINQMQGKWAGQGGSAFFVLHQTWSEKQRTIVNALDEFAESLTLTERDNVSNDEQQMSNMNNLLNKLG
;
A
#
# COMPACT_ATOMS: atom_id res chain seq x y z
N MET A 1 19.02 0.83 -29.81
CA MET A 1 18.84 2.19 -29.28
C MET A 1 17.83 2.03 -28.16
N PHE A 2 18.31 1.98 -26.91
CA PHE A 2 17.46 1.76 -25.73
C PHE A 2 16.99 3.14 -25.23
N GLU A 3 15.68 3.28 -25.00
CA GLU A 3 15.01 4.55 -24.74
C GLU A 3 15.36 5.06 -23.33
N ALA A 4 16.28 6.01 -23.24
CA ALA A 4 16.61 6.71 -21.99
C ALA A 4 15.40 7.44 -21.34
N GLY A 5 14.28 7.58 -22.08
CA GLY A 5 13.04 8.15 -21.58
C GLY A 5 12.17 7.19 -20.77
N GLU A 6 12.32 5.88 -20.92
CA GLU A 6 11.51 4.88 -20.21
C GLU A 6 11.93 4.76 -18.74
N TYR A 7 13.24 4.83 -18.48
CA TYR A 7 13.82 4.72 -17.13
C TYR A 7 13.46 5.91 -16.22
N GLY A 8 13.51 7.15 -16.73
CA GLY A 8 13.17 8.34 -15.96
C GLY A 8 11.67 8.50 -15.69
N GLN A 9 10.79 7.97 -16.55
CA GLN A 9 9.33 8.03 -16.40
C GLN A 9 8.78 6.96 -15.44
N ALA A 10 9.44 5.80 -15.36
CA ALA A 10 9.15 4.80 -14.32
C ALA A 10 9.59 5.29 -12.93
N THR A 11 10.67 6.09 -12.87
CA THR A 11 11.19 6.69 -11.64
C THR A 11 10.23 7.77 -11.13
N GLY A 12 9.43 7.44 -10.12
CA GLY A 12 8.42 8.29 -9.48
C GLY A 12 6.99 7.80 -9.70
N ALA A 13 6.76 6.93 -10.69
CA ALA A 13 5.44 6.35 -10.93
C ALA A 13 5.02 5.39 -9.82
N LEU A 14 5.96 4.59 -9.31
CA LEU A 14 5.70 3.64 -8.21
C LEU A 14 5.58 4.39 -6.87
N THR A 15 6.39 5.43 -6.64
CA THR A 15 6.18 6.31 -5.47
C THR A 15 4.81 6.99 -5.51
N LYS A 16 4.38 7.49 -6.68
CA LYS A 16 3.03 8.06 -6.81
C LYS A 16 1.94 7.02 -6.54
N ALA A 17 2.09 5.80 -7.07
CA ALA A 17 1.16 4.71 -6.80
C ALA A 17 1.11 4.35 -5.30
N ALA A 18 2.26 4.29 -4.62
CA ALA A 18 2.32 4.06 -3.17
C ALA A 18 1.60 5.16 -2.37
N GLY A 19 1.69 6.42 -2.83
CA GLY A 19 0.90 7.53 -2.30
C GLY A 19 -0.60 7.28 -2.42
N LEU A 20 -1.09 6.92 -3.61
CA LEU A 20 -2.51 6.62 -3.84
C LEU A 20 -3.01 5.45 -2.97
N VAL A 21 -2.19 4.42 -2.78
CA VAL A 21 -2.51 3.28 -1.90
C VAL A 21 -2.60 3.74 -0.45
N THR A 22 -1.70 4.63 -0.02
CA THR A 22 -1.71 5.20 1.33
C THR A 22 -2.95 6.07 1.58
N ASP A 23 -3.36 6.86 0.59
CA ASP A 23 -4.60 7.65 0.64
C ASP A 23 -5.82 6.72 0.73
N ALA A 24 -5.89 5.69 -0.12
CA ALA A 24 -6.97 4.70 -0.09
C ALA A 24 -7.04 3.96 1.26
N LYS A 25 -5.89 3.68 1.88
CA LYS A 25 -5.81 3.11 3.24
C LYS A 25 -6.42 4.05 4.28
N ALA A 26 -6.09 5.34 4.22
CA ALA A 26 -6.65 6.34 5.13
C ALA A 26 -8.18 6.45 4.97
N ASP A 27 -8.67 6.50 3.73
CA ASP A 27 -10.10 6.52 3.42
C ASP A 27 -10.80 5.27 3.94
N PHE A 28 -10.22 4.09 3.73
CA PHE A 28 -10.76 2.83 4.22
C PHE A 28 -10.85 2.80 5.76
N ILE A 29 -9.83 3.29 6.46
CA ILE A 29 -9.85 3.42 7.92
C ILE A 29 -10.99 4.35 8.36
N GLY A 30 -11.15 5.49 7.69
CA GLY A 30 -12.23 6.45 7.98
C GLY A 30 -13.63 5.83 7.83
N LEU A 31 -13.88 5.17 6.69
CA LEU A 31 -15.12 4.47 6.42
C LEU A 31 -15.38 3.34 7.43
N SER A 32 -14.31 2.60 7.78
CA SER A 32 -14.43 1.49 8.70
C SER A 32 -14.75 1.93 10.13
N ASN A 33 -14.09 2.99 10.60
CA ASN A 33 -14.39 3.59 11.90
C ASN A 33 -15.82 4.12 11.97
N LYS A 34 -16.30 4.73 10.87
CA LYS A 34 -17.71 5.17 10.77
C LYS A 34 -18.68 4.00 10.91
N LEU A 35 -18.46 2.91 10.15
CA LEU A 35 -19.32 1.73 10.23
C LEU A 35 -19.29 1.10 11.62
N SER A 36 -18.11 0.97 12.25
CA SER A 36 -17.98 0.48 13.62
C SER A 36 -18.73 1.36 14.62
N GLY A 37 -18.70 2.69 14.43
CA GLY A 37 -19.47 3.63 15.24
C GLY A 37 -20.99 3.46 15.09
N GLU A 38 -21.49 3.30 13.86
CA GLU A 38 -22.90 3.04 13.57
C GLU A 38 -23.36 1.69 14.16
N ILE A 39 -22.53 0.65 14.03
CA ILE A 39 -22.74 -0.66 14.64
C ILE A 39 -22.86 -0.53 16.17
N ASN A 40 -21.92 0.17 16.83
CA ASN A 40 -21.95 0.35 18.29
C ASN A 40 -23.21 1.10 18.78
N GLN A 41 -23.71 2.08 18.04
CA GLN A 41 -24.97 2.77 18.40
C GLN A 41 -26.19 1.84 18.35
N MET A 42 -26.16 0.84 17.47
CA MET A 42 -27.25 -0.13 17.32
C MET A 42 -27.20 -1.26 18.36
N GLN A 43 -26.11 -1.41 19.11
CA GLN A 43 -25.92 -2.46 20.13
C GLN A 43 -27.08 -2.50 21.14
N GLY A 44 -27.57 -1.34 21.59
CA GLY A 44 -28.69 -1.25 22.54
C GLY A 44 -30.01 -1.79 21.98
N LYS A 45 -30.17 -1.86 20.65
CA LYS A 45 -31.36 -2.40 19.99
C LYS A 45 -31.28 -3.91 19.76
N TRP A 46 -30.09 -4.52 19.85
CA TRP A 46 -29.85 -5.92 19.50
C TRP A 46 -29.70 -6.81 20.76
N ALA A 47 -30.16 -6.35 21.93
CA ALA A 47 -30.11 -7.13 23.17
C ALA A 47 -30.89 -8.47 23.05
N GLY A 48 -30.38 -9.54 23.70
CA GLY A 48 -30.94 -10.89 23.61
C GLY A 48 -30.24 -11.76 22.55
N GLN A 49 -31.00 -12.58 21.79
CA GLN A 49 -30.41 -13.48 20.77
C GLN A 49 -29.66 -12.74 19.65
N GLY A 50 -29.98 -11.46 19.39
CA GLY A 50 -29.25 -10.61 18.43
C GLY A 50 -27.88 -10.15 18.91
N GLY A 51 -27.60 -10.19 20.21
CA GLY A 51 -26.37 -9.64 20.79
C GLY A 51 -25.15 -10.53 20.53
N SER A 52 -25.37 -11.85 20.47
CA SER A 52 -24.34 -12.81 20.05
C SER A 52 -23.94 -12.61 18.59
N ALA A 53 -24.94 -12.53 17.69
CA ALA A 53 -24.70 -12.29 16.27
C ALA A 53 -24.00 -10.94 16.02
N PHE A 54 -24.37 -9.92 16.79
CA PHE A 54 -23.69 -8.61 16.78
C PHE A 54 -22.22 -8.71 17.17
N PHE A 55 -21.91 -9.39 18.27
CA PHE A 55 -20.54 -9.54 18.75
C PHE A 55 -19.66 -10.27 17.72
N VAL A 56 -20.19 -11.35 17.12
CA VAL A 56 -19.51 -12.09 16.04
C VAL A 56 -19.28 -11.20 14.82
N LEU A 57 -20.28 -10.42 14.41
CA LEU A 57 -20.15 -9.46 13.30
C LEU A 57 -19.06 -8.43 13.60
N HIS A 58 -19.07 -7.82 14.78
CA HIS A 58 -18.10 -6.81 15.17
C HIS A 58 -16.67 -7.37 15.19
N GLN A 59 -16.48 -8.56 15.78
CA GLN A 59 -15.18 -9.22 15.82
C GLN A 59 -14.68 -9.54 14.39
N THR A 60 -15.53 -10.16 13.57
CA THR A 60 -15.20 -10.49 12.19
C THR A 60 -14.88 -9.23 11.38
N TRP A 61 -15.65 -8.16 11.58
CA TRP A 61 -15.43 -6.88 10.92
C TRP A 61 -14.06 -6.29 11.28
N SER A 62 -13.73 -6.24 12.58
CA SER A 62 -12.44 -5.73 13.05
C SER A 62 -11.27 -6.54 12.49
N GLU A 63 -11.40 -7.86 12.40
CA GLU A 63 -10.38 -8.74 11.80
C GLU A 63 -10.20 -8.45 10.31
N LYS A 64 -11.29 -8.39 9.54
CA LYS A 64 -11.24 -8.10 8.10
C LYS A 64 -10.68 -6.73 7.80
N GLN A 65 -11.06 -5.72 8.59
CA GLN A 65 -10.49 -4.38 8.50
C GLN A 65 -8.97 -4.42 8.67
N ARG A 66 -8.48 -5.09 9.72
CA ARG A 66 -7.04 -5.19 9.98
C ARG A 66 -6.30 -5.89 8.84
N THR A 67 -6.86 -6.97 8.30
CA THR A 67 -6.28 -7.65 7.13
C THR A 67 -6.14 -6.71 5.94
N ILE A 68 -7.19 -5.93 5.61
CA ILE A 68 -7.16 -5.01 4.47
C ILE A 68 -6.14 -3.89 4.70
N VAL A 69 -6.13 -3.28 5.89
CA VAL A 69 -5.19 -2.20 6.22
C VAL A 69 -3.74 -2.70 6.11
N ASN A 70 -3.44 -3.87 6.65
CA ASN A 70 -2.10 -4.46 6.57
C ASN A 70 -1.70 -4.73 5.12
N ALA A 71 -2.60 -5.30 4.31
CA ALA A 71 -2.31 -5.58 2.90
C ALA A 71 -2.04 -4.29 2.09
N LEU A 72 -2.77 -3.20 2.38
CA LEU A 72 -2.52 -1.91 1.76
C LEU A 72 -1.16 -1.31 2.19
N ASP A 73 -0.78 -1.51 3.44
CA ASP A 73 0.52 -1.06 3.97
C ASP A 73 1.69 -1.80 3.31
N GLU A 74 1.62 -3.13 3.30
CA GLU A 74 2.60 -4.00 2.64
C GLU A 74 2.71 -3.72 1.14
N PHE A 75 1.59 -3.42 0.48
CA PHE A 75 1.58 -3.09 -0.94
C PHE A 75 2.26 -1.74 -1.21
N ALA A 76 1.97 -0.70 -0.42
CA ALA A 76 2.63 0.59 -0.54
C ALA A 76 4.14 0.47 -0.30
N GLU A 77 4.56 -0.27 0.73
CA GLU A 77 5.97 -0.54 1.01
C GLU A 77 6.64 -1.24 -0.17
N SER A 78 6.02 -2.30 -0.70
CA SER A 78 6.53 -3.05 -1.84
C SER A 78 6.76 -2.18 -3.08
N LEU A 79 5.87 -1.22 -3.35
CA LEU A 79 6.02 -0.27 -4.46
C LEU A 79 7.23 0.66 -4.25
N THR A 80 7.40 1.19 -3.04
CA THR A 80 8.55 2.07 -2.72
C THR A 80 9.88 1.33 -2.77
N LEU A 81 9.92 0.09 -2.28
CA LEU A 81 11.12 -0.76 -2.34
C LEU A 81 11.47 -1.11 -3.80
N THR A 82 10.48 -1.48 -4.61
CA THR A 82 10.69 -1.81 -6.02
C THR A 82 11.31 -0.63 -6.78
N GLU A 83 10.82 0.59 -6.54
CA GLU A 83 11.38 1.77 -7.21
C GLU A 83 12.82 2.05 -6.78
N ARG A 84 13.09 1.97 -5.48
CA ARG A 84 14.44 2.18 -4.95
C ARG A 84 15.43 1.16 -5.50
N ASP A 85 15.02 -0.10 -5.58
CA ASP A 85 15.87 -1.19 -6.08
C ASP A 85 16.13 -1.04 -7.59
N ASN A 86 15.13 -0.59 -8.36
CA ASN A 86 15.32 -0.24 -9.78
C ASN A 86 16.33 0.91 -9.95
N VAL A 87 16.20 2.00 -9.20
CA VAL A 87 17.13 3.14 -9.25
C VAL A 87 18.55 2.71 -8.89
N SER A 88 18.72 1.94 -7.81
CA SER A 88 20.03 1.42 -7.40
C SER A 88 20.65 0.51 -8.48
N ASN A 89 19.86 -0.37 -9.10
CA ASN A 89 20.34 -1.24 -10.17
C ASN A 89 20.80 -0.43 -11.40
N ASP A 90 20.07 0.63 -11.76
CA ASP A 90 20.41 1.49 -12.90
C ASP A 90 21.69 2.29 -12.65
N GLU A 91 21.86 2.85 -11.44
CA GLU A 91 23.09 3.55 -11.04
C GLU A 91 24.33 2.64 -11.11
N GLN A 92 24.19 1.39 -10.65
CA GLN A 92 25.28 0.40 -10.72
C GLN A 92 25.64 0.04 -12.16
N GLN A 93 24.64 -0.14 -13.04
CA GLN A 93 24.89 -0.42 -14.45
C GLN A 93 25.57 0.74 -15.17
N MET A 94 25.14 1.98 -14.91
CA MET A 94 25.77 3.19 -15.47
C MET A 94 27.22 3.34 -15.00
N SER A 95 27.50 3.12 -13.72
CA SER A 95 28.86 3.16 -13.17
C SER A 95 29.77 2.11 -13.85
N ASN A 96 29.29 0.87 -13.99
CA ASN A 96 30.03 -0.19 -14.66
C ASN A 96 30.28 0.12 -16.15
N MET A 97 29.29 0.65 -16.86
CA MET A 97 29.43 1.05 -18.26
C MET A 97 30.45 2.19 -18.41
N ASN A 98 30.37 3.23 -17.60
CA ASN A 98 31.33 4.33 -17.60
C ASN A 98 32.75 3.84 -17.32
N ASN A 99 32.91 2.91 -16.38
CA ASN A 99 34.21 2.30 -16.08
C ASN A 99 34.77 1.48 -17.25
N LEU A 100 33.93 0.82 -18.04
CA LEU A 100 34.35 0.11 -19.25
C LEU A 100 34.71 1.09 -20.36
N LEU A 101 33.90 2.13 -20.59
CA LEU A 101 34.16 3.17 -21.59
C LEU A 101 35.49 3.89 -21.30
N ASN A 102 35.77 4.22 -20.04
CA ASN A 102 37.03 4.83 -19.62
C ASN A 102 38.27 3.92 -19.78
N LYS A 103 38.08 2.60 -19.93
CA LYS A 103 39.17 1.65 -20.19
C LYS A 103 39.39 1.37 -21.68
N LEU A 104 38.41 1.70 -22.52
CA LEU A 104 38.42 1.46 -23.96
C LEU A 104 38.77 2.71 -24.78
N GLY A 105 38.79 3.89 -24.14
CA GLY A 105 39.37 5.14 -24.68
C GLY A 105 40.74 5.43 -24.08
#